data_AF-A0A1I0LGI9-F1
#
_entry.id   AF-A0A1I0LGI9-F1
#
_cell.length_a   1.000
_cell.length_b   1.000
_cell.length_c   1.000
_cell.angle_alpha   90.00
_cell.angle_beta   90.00
_cell.angle_gamma   90.00
#
_symmetry.space_group_name_H-M   'P 1'
#
loop_
_entity.id
_entity.type
_entity.pdbx_description
1 polymer ?
#
loop_
_entity_poly.entity_id
_entity_poly.type
_entity_poly.pdbx_seq_one_letter_code
_entity_poly.pdbx_strand_id
1 'polypeptide(L)'
;MFRESKPSVRWVLPEGRYNPVVADGVRWLDYERAAELDEHAPVPGPLDLPGAGEQDAPGIGEEPRATPPRAGEDDWFDRPHRPPPLAECRPYDVPGGLARPDPRAERDLMEALPPGARFPDPRGTWIRLINGCGPADDPFRAANAADCALAVLSTWHGEPAAAAPRVPEHDRIGRPVLTGEHGSTARIERWVGQRLEYTGQGRHAYPMIARRLMEAGHGASAVIVVRWPGGGSHAYNAVNAEGEVIWIDAQRGHMSVEPPYLTVTGVFCVILDRQGRPR
;
A
#
# COMPACT_ATOMS: atom_id res chain seq x y z
N MET A 1 3.36 -1.79 54.08
CA MET A 1 4.02 -1.52 52.80
C MET A 1 3.19 -2.16 51.70
N PHE A 2 2.21 -1.44 51.15
CA PHE A 2 1.35 -1.92 50.07
C PHE A 2 1.45 -0.91 48.93
N ARG A 3 2.01 -1.34 47.79
CA ARG A 3 2.07 -0.57 46.55
C ARG A 3 0.75 -0.79 45.80
N GLU A 4 -0.04 0.25 45.65
CA GLU A 4 -1.16 0.26 44.70
C GLU A 4 -0.60 0.29 43.26
N SER A 5 -0.88 -0.77 42.51
CA SER A 5 -0.68 -0.84 41.07
C SER A 5 -1.90 -0.25 40.35
N LYS A 6 -1.66 0.79 39.53
CA LYS A 6 -2.68 1.37 38.64
C LYS A 6 -3.12 0.35 37.57
N PRO A 7 -4.40 0.30 37.18
CA PRO A 7 -4.84 -0.62 36.13
C PRO A 7 -4.36 -0.13 34.76
N SER A 8 -3.74 -1.04 34.02
CA SER A 8 -3.38 -0.91 32.61
C SER A 8 -4.63 -0.68 31.75
N VAL A 9 -4.60 0.34 30.89
CA VAL A 9 -5.64 0.57 29.87
C VAL A 9 -5.62 -0.60 28.89
N ARG A 10 -6.64 -1.45 28.97
CA ARG A 10 -6.91 -2.51 27.99
C ARG A 10 -7.72 -1.89 26.86
N TRP A 11 -7.11 -1.70 25.70
CA TRP A 11 -7.83 -1.29 24.49
C TRP A 11 -8.77 -2.44 24.09
N VAL A 12 -10.05 -2.29 24.41
CA VAL A 12 -11.12 -3.15 23.89
C VAL A 12 -11.65 -2.46 22.64
N LEU A 13 -11.32 -3.03 21.47
CA LEU A 13 -12.02 -2.69 20.23
C LEU A 13 -13.50 -3.08 20.41
N PRO A 14 -14.47 -2.22 20.06
CA PRO A 14 -15.88 -2.58 20.13
C PRO A 14 -16.15 -3.81 19.28
N GLU A 15 -16.76 -4.84 19.87
CA GLU A 15 -17.23 -6.01 19.14
C GLU A 15 -18.43 -5.61 18.27
N GLY A 16 -18.14 -5.35 17.00
CA GLY A 16 -19.11 -5.09 15.95
C GLY A 16 -18.37 -5.01 14.61
N ARG A 17 -18.88 -5.67 13.57
CA ARG A 17 -18.34 -5.51 12.20
C ARG A 17 -18.41 -4.03 11.83
N TYR A 18 -17.25 -3.38 11.73
CA TYR A 18 -17.12 -1.99 11.31
C TYR A 18 -17.69 -1.83 9.90
N ASN A 19 -18.75 -1.02 9.77
CA ASN A 19 -19.48 -0.82 8.51
C ASN A 19 -19.95 0.63 8.39
N PRO A 20 -19.03 1.60 8.22
CA PRO A 20 -19.38 3.02 8.18
C PRO A 20 -20.25 3.33 6.96
N VAL A 21 -21.12 4.32 7.13
CA VAL A 21 -21.91 4.90 6.03
C VAL A 21 -20.98 5.81 5.23
N VAL A 22 -20.86 5.56 3.93
CA VAL A 22 -20.19 6.47 2.98
C VAL A 22 -21.23 7.35 2.28
N ALA A 23 -20.77 8.31 1.46
CA ALA A 23 -21.63 9.23 0.71
C ALA A 23 -22.79 8.48 0.02
N ASP A 24 -23.96 9.12 -0.01
CA ASP A 24 -25.24 8.57 -0.49
C ASP A 24 -25.88 7.46 0.39
N GLY A 25 -25.41 7.28 1.63
CA GLY A 25 -26.09 6.43 2.62
C GLY A 25 -25.79 4.93 2.50
N VAL A 26 -24.92 4.53 1.55
CA VAL A 26 -24.49 3.15 1.34
C VAL A 26 -23.41 2.77 2.35
N ARG A 27 -23.41 1.53 2.83
CA ARG A 27 -22.44 1.08 3.84
C ARG A 27 -21.24 0.39 3.21
N TRP A 28 -20.09 0.47 3.86
CA TRP A 28 -18.83 -0.11 3.42
C TRP A 28 -18.91 -1.60 2.96
N LEU A 29 -19.56 -2.46 3.74
CA LEU A 29 -19.73 -3.90 3.43
C LEU A 29 -20.54 -4.15 2.15
N ASP A 30 -21.40 -3.22 1.76
CA ASP A 30 -22.22 -3.37 0.55
C ASP A 30 -21.34 -3.26 -0.71
N TYR A 31 -20.21 -2.57 -0.60
CA TYR A 31 -19.23 -2.47 -1.68
C TYR A 31 -18.22 -3.61 -1.72
N GLU A 32 -17.82 -4.16 -0.57
CA GLU A 32 -17.01 -5.39 -0.52
C GLU A 32 -17.75 -6.53 -1.26
N ARG A 33 -19.05 -6.66 -1.01
CA ARG A 33 -19.92 -7.62 -1.73
C ARG A 33 -20.08 -7.31 -3.21
N ALA A 34 -20.11 -6.03 -3.61
CA ALA A 34 -20.19 -5.68 -5.02
C ALA A 34 -18.90 -6.01 -5.79
N ALA A 35 -17.74 -5.89 -5.15
CA ALA A 35 -16.45 -6.30 -5.73
C ALA A 35 -16.30 -7.83 -5.82
N GLU A 36 -16.94 -8.58 -4.92
CA GLU A 36 -16.99 -10.05 -4.96
C GLU A 36 -17.87 -10.58 -6.12
N LEU A 37 -18.82 -9.79 -6.61
CA LEU A 37 -19.80 -10.20 -7.63
C LEU A 37 -19.34 -9.99 -9.08
N ASP A 38 -18.26 -9.25 -9.31
CA ASP A 38 -17.83 -8.85 -10.67
C ASP A 38 -16.82 -9.83 -11.30
N GLU A 39 -17.07 -11.14 -11.15
CA GLU A 39 -16.35 -12.26 -11.78
C GLU A 39 -16.31 -12.19 -13.32
N HIS A 40 -17.02 -11.24 -13.95
CA HIS A 40 -17.31 -11.24 -15.39
C HIS A 40 -16.88 -9.95 -16.15
N ALA A 41 -16.16 -9.02 -15.51
CA ALA A 41 -15.68 -7.83 -16.20
C ALA A 41 -14.35 -8.11 -16.96
N PRO A 42 -14.25 -7.74 -18.25
CA PRO A 42 -13.01 -7.90 -19.01
C PRO A 42 -11.92 -6.95 -18.49
N VAL A 43 -10.71 -7.48 -18.32
CA VAL A 43 -9.50 -6.72 -18.00
C VAL A 43 -9.27 -5.66 -19.09
N PRO A 44 -9.21 -4.35 -18.76
CA PRO A 44 -8.86 -3.35 -19.76
C PRO A 44 -7.39 -3.52 -20.15
N GLY A 45 -7.15 -3.75 -21.44
CA GLY A 45 -5.81 -3.82 -22.02
C GLY A 45 -5.09 -2.46 -21.97
N PRO A 46 -3.77 -2.45 -22.21
CA PRO A 46 -2.97 -1.21 -22.18
C PRO A 46 -3.51 -0.23 -23.24
N LEU A 47 -3.80 1.00 -22.83
CA LEU A 47 -4.13 2.10 -23.73
C LEU A 47 -2.82 2.71 -24.25
N ASP A 48 -2.59 2.60 -25.56
CA ASP A 48 -1.54 3.33 -26.28
C ASP A 48 -1.82 4.85 -26.24
N LEU A 49 -0.82 5.63 -25.83
CA LEU A 49 -0.81 7.09 -25.93
C LEU A 49 0.03 7.52 -27.16
N PRO A 50 -0.46 8.43 -28.03
CA PRO A 50 0.34 8.96 -29.12
C PRO A 50 1.26 10.09 -28.66
N GLY A 51 2.42 10.17 -29.32
CA GLY A 51 3.55 11.01 -28.94
C GLY A 51 3.39 12.52 -29.12
N ALA A 52 4.22 13.24 -28.36
CA ALA A 52 4.62 14.63 -28.52
C ALA A 52 6.14 14.63 -28.28
N GLY A 53 7.02 15.13 -29.14
CA GLY A 53 7.01 16.47 -29.71
C GLY A 53 8.17 17.24 -29.04
N GLU A 54 9.37 17.06 -29.57
CA GLU A 54 10.63 17.73 -29.17
C GLU A 54 10.51 19.26 -29.27
N GLN A 55 10.77 19.99 -28.18
CA GLN A 55 11.18 21.41 -28.22
C GLN A 55 12.18 21.75 -27.10
N ASP A 56 13.18 22.53 -27.48
CA ASP A 56 14.43 22.87 -26.79
C ASP A 56 14.36 24.08 -25.84
N ALA A 57 15.25 24.03 -24.82
CA ALA A 57 16.00 25.12 -24.15
C ALA A 57 15.31 26.04 -23.09
N PRO A 58 16.07 26.79 -22.24
CA PRO A 58 17.34 26.52 -21.52
C PRO A 58 17.36 26.95 -20.02
N GLY A 59 18.43 26.57 -19.29
CA GLY A 59 19.04 27.37 -18.21
C GLY A 59 18.64 27.09 -16.75
N ILE A 60 19.32 26.14 -16.09
CA ILE A 60 19.22 25.89 -14.64
C ILE A 60 20.25 26.71 -13.86
N GLY A 61 19.75 27.68 -13.08
CA GLY A 61 20.48 28.29 -11.98
C GLY A 61 20.54 27.33 -10.78
N GLU A 62 21.60 27.45 -9.98
CA GLU A 62 21.90 26.62 -8.82
C GLU A 62 20.73 26.47 -7.84
N GLU A 63 20.31 25.22 -7.60
CA GLU A 63 19.41 24.86 -6.51
C GLU A 63 20.15 24.84 -5.16
N PRO A 64 19.52 25.28 -4.06
CA PRO A 64 20.09 25.18 -2.73
C PRO A 64 20.08 23.73 -2.26
N ARG A 65 21.28 23.19 -1.98
CA ARG A 65 21.50 21.86 -1.38
C ARG A 65 20.56 21.59 -0.20
N ALA A 66 19.68 20.60 -0.37
CA ALA A 66 18.93 20.00 0.72
C ALA A 66 19.90 19.43 1.77
N THR A 67 19.64 19.74 3.04
CA THR A 67 20.43 19.26 4.17
C THR A 67 20.04 17.79 4.44
N PRO A 68 20.99 16.85 4.56
CA PRO A 68 20.67 15.45 4.83
C PRO A 68 19.96 15.31 6.20
N PRO A 69 19.04 14.33 6.34
CA PRO A 69 18.36 14.07 7.60
C PRO A 69 19.38 13.69 8.69
N ARG A 70 19.18 14.22 9.90
CA ARG A 70 20.03 13.91 11.05
C ARG A 70 19.90 12.43 11.40
N ALA A 71 21.03 11.73 11.43
CA ALA A 71 21.13 10.42 12.06
C ALA A 71 20.68 10.53 13.52
N GLY A 72 19.60 9.85 13.90
CA GLY A 72 19.12 9.78 15.29
C GLY A 72 17.62 9.94 15.54
N GLU A 73 16.77 10.03 14.51
CA GLU A 73 15.31 10.03 14.73
C GLU A 73 14.75 8.60 14.72
N ASP A 74 14.16 8.17 15.84
CA ASP A 74 13.46 6.88 15.98
C ASP A 74 12.44 6.69 14.85
N ASP A 75 12.42 5.52 14.24
CA ASP A 75 11.44 5.16 13.20
C ASP A 75 10.31 4.28 13.76
N TRP A 76 9.22 4.16 13.02
CA TRP A 76 8.05 3.36 13.39
C TRP A 76 8.41 1.93 13.83
N PHE A 77 9.35 1.28 13.16
CA PHE A 77 9.72 -0.11 13.39
C PHE A 77 10.68 -0.32 14.57
N ASP A 78 11.18 0.76 15.19
CA ASP A 78 11.97 0.70 16.44
C ASP A 78 11.09 0.76 17.69
N ARG A 79 9.80 1.06 17.54
CA ARG A 79 8.92 1.36 18.67
C ARG A 79 8.29 0.11 19.28
N PRO A 80 7.96 0.12 20.59
CA PRO A 80 7.24 -0.99 21.22
C PRO A 80 5.86 -1.29 20.60
N HIS A 81 5.25 -0.32 19.92
CA HIS A 81 3.94 -0.45 19.26
C HIS A 81 4.05 -0.54 17.74
N ARG A 82 5.20 -1.02 17.24
CA ARG A 82 5.41 -1.32 15.82
C ARG A 82 4.43 -2.38 15.31
N PRO A 83 4.18 -2.44 13.99
CA PRO A 83 3.45 -3.54 13.39
C PRO A 83 4.22 -4.86 13.57
N PRO A 84 3.51 -6.00 13.67
CA PRO A 84 4.15 -7.30 13.61
C PRO A 84 4.75 -7.54 12.21
N PRO A 85 5.78 -8.39 12.08
CA PRO A 85 6.29 -8.81 10.78
C PRO A 85 5.17 -9.33 9.88
N LEU A 86 5.18 -8.99 8.59
CA LEU A 86 4.08 -9.35 7.68
C LEU A 86 3.80 -10.86 7.61
N ALA A 87 4.86 -11.66 7.69
CA ALA A 87 4.74 -13.11 7.69
C ALA A 87 3.93 -13.66 8.88
N GLU A 88 3.78 -12.91 9.98
CA GLU A 88 3.03 -13.35 11.16
C GLU A 88 1.54 -12.95 11.11
N CYS A 89 1.17 -11.98 10.25
CA CYS A 89 -0.20 -11.44 10.20
C CYS A 89 -0.95 -11.76 8.90
N ARG A 90 -0.31 -12.41 7.93
CA ARG A 90 -0.95 -12.81 6.67
C ARG A 90 -1.93 -13.97 6.91
N PRO A 91 -3.14 -13.93 6.32
CA PRO A 91 -4.09 -15.04 6.37
C PRO A 91 -3.63 -16.16 5.43
N TYR A 92 -2.64 -16.95 5.86
CA TYR A 92 -2.09 -18.00 5.04
C TYR A 92 -3.02 -19.21 4.89
N ASP A 93 -3.04 -19.77 3.69
CA ASP A 93 -3.59 -21.10 3.40
C ASP A 93 -5.08 -21.26 3.78
N VAL A 94 -5.82 -20.13 3.78
CA VAL A 94 -7.28 -20.09 3.98
C VAL A 94 -8.00 -19.63 2.71
N PRO A 95 -9.26 -20.05 2.48
CA PRO A 95 -10.06 -19.58 1.35
C PRO A 95 -10.14 -18.06 1.26
N GLY A 96 -9.89 -17.51 0.08
CA GLY A 96 -9.78 -16.07 -0.13
C GLY A 96 -8.66 -15.40 0.67
N GLY A 97 -7.63 -16.14 1.09
CA GLY A 97 -6.43 -15.66 1.78
C GLY A 97 -5.18 -15.60 0.89
N LEU A 98 -4.00 -15.70 1.50
CA LEU A 98 -2.72 -15.60 0.80
C LEU A 98 -1.99 -16.95 0.83
N ALA A 99 -1.25 -17.27 -0.22
CA ALA A 99 -0.25 -18.34 -0.19
C ALA A 99 1.07 -17.79 0.35
N ARG A 100 2.04 -18.67 0.64
CA ARG A 100 3.36 -18.21 1.08
C ARG A 100 4.14 -17.59 -0.10
N PRO A 101 4.86 -16.48 0.12
CA PRO A 101 5.78 -15.96 -0.90
C PRO A 101 6.83 -17.00 -1.30
N ASP A 102 7.32 -16.91 -2.54
CA ASP A 102 8.46 -17.71 -2.98
C ASP A 102 9.71 -17.28 -2.19
N PRO A 103 10.40 -18.20 -1.48
CA PRO A 103 11.64 -17.89 -0.78
C PRO A 103 12.72 -17.27 -1.66
N ARG A 104 12.70 -17.53 -2.98
CA ARG A 104 13.61 -16.87 -3.92
C ARG A 104 13.28 -15.40 -4.10
N ALA A 105 12.00 -15.05 -4.25
CA ALA A 105 11.57 -13.65 -4.34
C ALA A 105 11.96 -12.85 -3.08
N GLU A 106 11.83 -13.47 -1.89
CA GLU A 106 12.28 -12.86 -0.63
C GLU A 106 13.79 -12.58 -0.64
N ARG A 107 14.62 -13.54 -1.09
CA ARG A 107 16.07 -13.36 -1.19
C ARG A 107 16.46 -12.30 -2.21
N ASP A 108 15.87 -12.35 -3.41
CA ASP A 108 16.17 -11.40 -4.49
C ASP A 108 15.84 -9.96 -4.03
N LEU A 109 14.73 -9.77 -3.30
CA LEU A 109 14.38 -8.47 -2.70
C LEU A 109 15.38 -8.03 -1.63
N MET A 110 15.78 -8.92 -0.73
CA MET A 110 16.77 -8.61 0.31
C MET A 110 18.14 -8.24 -0.29
N GLU A 111 18.57 -8.93 -1.35
CA GLU A 111 19.85 -8.67 -2.02
C GLU A 111 19.85 -7.35 -2.82
N ALA A 112 18.68 -6.90 -3.28
CA ALA A 112 18.53 -5.62 -3.97
C ALA A 112 18.62 -4.40 -3.05
N LEU A 113 18.64 -4.61 -1.72
CA LEU A 113 18.66 -3.56 -0.71
C LEU A 113 19.96 -3.60 0.10
N PRO A 114 20.52 -2.45 0.48
CA PRO A 114 21.58 -2.44 1.48
C PRO A 114 21.07 -3.06 2.81
N PRO A 115 21.90 -3.84 3.53
CA PRO A 115 21.48 -4.45 4.79
C PRO A 115 20.96 -3.42 5.80
N GLY A 116 19.74 -3.61 6.30
CA GLY A 116 19.09 -2.71 7.25
C GLY A 116 18.72 -1.33 6.70
N ALA A 117 18.72 -1.15 5.37
CA ALA A 117 18.31 0.10 4.75
C ALA A 117 16.88 0.47 5.13
N ARG A 118 16.69 1.74 5.51
CA ARG A 118 15.37 2.34 5.70
C ARG A 118 15.19 3.45 4.69
N PHE A 119 13.95 3.61 4.26
CA PHE A 119 13.54 4.58 3.27
C PHE A 119 14.36 4.48 1.98
N PRO A 120 14.59 3.26 1.43
CA PRO A 120 15.43 3.07 0.24
C PRO A 120 14.83 3.82 -0.95
N ASP A 121 15.67 4.41 -1.80
CA ASP A 121 15.19 5.18 -2.96
C ASP A 121 14.13 4.39 -3.76
N PRO A 122 12.89 4.89 -3.88
CA PRO A 122 11.84 4.26 -4.66
C PRO A 122 12.21 4.05 -6.14
N ARG A 123 13.21 4.76 -6.67
CA ARG A 123 13.68 4.57 -8.04
C ARG A 123 14.55 3.32 -8.21
N GLY A 124 14.94 2.68 -7.12
CA GLY A 124 15.69 1.43 -7.12
C GLY A 124 14.86 0.23 -7.61
N THR A 125 15.55 -0.88 -7.83
CA THR A 125 14.95 -2.11 -8.37
C THR A 125 13.97 -2.80 -7.41
N TRP A 126 14.09 -2.54 -6.10
CA TRP A 126 13.34 -3.25 -5.06
C TRP A 126 11.81 -3.20 -5.25
N ILE A 127 11.25 -2.09 -5.76
CA ILE A 127 9.80 -1.98 -6.03
C ILE A 127 9.31 -3.06 -6.99
N ARG A 128 10.13 -3.38 -8.02
CA ARG A 128 9.79 -4.40 -9.02
C ARG A 128 9.85 -5.82 -8.45
N LEU A 129 10.62 -6.02 -7.38
CA LEU A 129 10.82 -7.31 -6.74
C LEU A 129 9.78 -7.60 -5.66
N ILE A 130 9.05 -6.58 -5.17
CA ILE A 130 8.01 -6.75 -4.16
C ILE A 130 6.98 -7.80 -4.61
N ASN A 131 6.49 -7.75 -5.85
CA ASN A 131 5.50 -8.73 -6.32
C ASN A 131 6.14 -10.00 -6.93
N GLY A 132 7.40 -10.31 -6.63
CA GLY A 132 8.09 -11.50 -7.15
C GLY A 132 8.09 -11.57 -8.68
N CYS A 133 7.70 -12.71 -9.25
CA CYS A 133 7.56 -12.88 -10.70
C CYS A 133 6.39 -12.09 -11.32
N GLY A 134 5.50 -11.53 -10.50
CA GLY A 134 4.38 -10.72 -10.94
C GLY A 134 3.25 -11.51 -11.62
N PRO A 135 2.20 -10.80 -12.06
CA PRO A 135 0.95 -11.40 -12.55
C PRO A 135 1.05 -12.11 -13.90
N ALA A 136 2.11 -11.84 -14.68
CA ALA A 136 2.32 -12.47 -15.98
C ALA A 136 2.72 -13.95 -15.84
N ASP A 137 3.53 -14.27 -14.82
CA ASP A 137 4.00 -15.63 -14.54
C ASP A 137 3.11 -16.36 -13.53
N ASP A 138 2.49 -15.63 -12.60
CA ASP A 138 1.56 -16.17 -11.60
C ASP A 138 0.29 -15.31 -11.51
N PRO A 139 -0.85 -15.78 -12.06
CA PRO A 139 -2.08 -14.97 -12.12
C PRO A 139 -2.61 -14.58 -10.72
N PHE A 140 -2.28 -15.34 -9.67
CA PHE A 140 -2.70 -15.05 -8.30
C PHE A 140 -1.99 -13.83 -7.69
N ARG A 141 -1.01 -13.25 -8.41
CA ARG A 141 -0.36 -11.97 -8.11
C ARG A 141 -1.05 -10.77 -8.77
N ALA A 142 -2.11 -10.99 -9.56
CA ALA A 142 -2.92 -9.91 -10.11
C ALA A 142 -3.93 -9.35 -9.10
N ALA A 143 -4.17 -10.06 -7.99
CA ALA A 143 -5.21 -9.73 -7.01
C ALA A 143 -4.69 -9.59 -5.56
N ASN A 144 -3.38 -9.50 -5.37
CA ASN A 144 -2.73 -9.35 -4.05
C ASN A 144 -2.34 -7.90 -3.69
N ALA A 145 -2.94 -6.89 -4.33
CA ALA A 145 -2.57 -5.48 -4.20
C ALA A 145 -2.44 -4.99 -2.75
N ALA A 146 -3.33 -5.43 -1.85
CA ALA A 146 -3.26 -5.10 -0.44
C ALA A 146 -1.98 -5.61 0.23
N ASP A 147 -1.54 -6.82 -0.09
CA ASP A 147 -0.29 -7.36 0.44
C ASP A 147 0.94 -6.69 -0.18
N CYS A 148 0.89 -6.34 -1.47
CA CYS A 148 1.91 -5.50 -2.08
C CYS A 148 2.04 -4.14 -1.37
N ALA A 149 0.93 -3.50 -1.03
CA ALA A 149 0.96 -2.20 -0.38
C ALA A 149 1.55 -2.26 1.05
N LEU A 150 1.27 -3.34 1.77
CA LEU A 150 1.86 -3.56 3.09
C LEU A 150 3.34 -3.99 2.99
N ALA A 151 3.70 -4.81 2.00
CA ALA A 151 5.08 -5.19 1.70
C ALA A 151 5.97 -3.99 1.39
N VAL A 152 5.43 -3.01 0.64
CA VAL A 152 6.11 -1.72 0.42
C VAL A 152 6.37 -1.01 1.74
N LEU A 153 5.38 -0.89 2.63
CA LEU A 153 5.59 -0.26 3.93
C LEU A 153 6.62 -1.00 4.79
N SER A 154 6.51 -2.33 4.89
CA SER A 154 7.48 -3.16 5.63
C SER A 154 8.90 -2.91 5.12
N THR A 155 9.09 -2.97 3.80
CA THR A 155 10.39 -2.74 3.15
C THR A 155 10.87 -1.30 3.33
N TRP A 156 9.96 -0.32 3.21
CA TRP A 156 10.24 1.10 3.40
C TRP A 156 10.77 1.41 4.80
N HIS A 157 10.27 0.71 5.82
CA HIS A 157 10.72 0.85 7.21
C HIS A 157 11.84 -0.13 7.62
N GLY A 158 12.42 -0.86 6.66
CA GLY A 158 13.64 -1.65 6.85
C GLY A 158 13.43 -3.12 7.17
N GLU A 159 12.24 -3.66 6.93
CA GLU A 159 11.96 -5.09 6.95
C GLU A 159 11.48 -5.56 5.57
N PRO A 160 12.42 -5.85 4.66
CA PRO A 160 12.09 -6.33 3.32
C PRO A 160 11.20 -7.56 3.38
N ALA A 161 10.11 -7.53 2.62
CA ALA A 161 9.17 -8.65 2.51
C ALA A 161 8.60 -8.69 1.10
N ALA A 162 8.73 -9.83 0.42
CA ALA A 162 8.04 -10.06 -0.84
C ALA A 162 6.54 -10.23 -0.57
N ALA A 163 5.73 -9.68 -1.47
CA ALA A 163 4.28 -9.82 -1.43
C ALA A 163 3.89 -11.28 -1.70
N ALA A 164 2.97 -11.76 -0.88
CA ALA A 164 2.37 -13.07 -1.01
C ALA A 164 1.37 -13.06 -2.18
N PRO A 165 1.35 -14.10 -3.03
CA PRO A 165 0.26 -14.29 -3.99
C PRO A 165 -1.03 -14.68 -3.25
N ARG A 166 -2.17 -14.57 -3.93
CA ARG A 166 -3.43 -15.16 -3.45
C ARG A 166 -3.31 -16.68 -3.35
N VAL A 167 -4.11 -17.31 -2.48
CA VAL A 167 -4.27 -18.77 -2.54
C VAL A 167 -4.79 -19.14 -3.93
N PRO A 168 -4.20 -20.15 -4.61
CA PRO A 168 -4.71 -20.62 -5.89
C PRO A 168 -6.13 -21.18 -5.78
N GLU A 169 -7.10 -20.39 -6.20
CA GLU A 169 -8.52 -20.76 -6.25
C GLU A 169 -8.98 -20.73 -7.70
N HIS A 170 -9.81 -21.70 -8.09
CA HIS A 170 -10.30 -21.83 -9.46
C HIS A 170 -11.82 -21.95 -9.46
N ASP A 171 -12.45 -21.36 -10.47
CA ASP A 171 -13.89 -21.47 -10.69
C ASP A 171 -14.29 -22.86 -11.21
N ARG A 172 -15.59 -23.06 -11.47
CA ARG A 172 -16.14 -24.33 -11.93
C ARG A 172 -15.64 -24.79 -13.30
N ILE A 173 -15.09 -23.89 -14.10
CA ILE A 173 -14.54 -24.17 -15.42
C ILE A 173 -13.00 -24.16 -15.44
N GLY A 174 -12.38 -24.09 -14.25
CA GLY A 174 -10.93 -24.17 -14.07
C GLY A 174 -10.19 -22.85 -14.31
N ARG A 175 -10.87 -21.70 -14.38
CA ARG A 175 -10.20 -20.40 -14.48
C ARG A 175 -9.76 -19.91 -13.11
N PRO A 176 -8.61 -19.24 -12.98
CA PRO A 176 -8.20 -18.60 -11.75
C PRO A 176 -9.23 -17.60 -11.24
N VAL A 177 -9.55 -17.65 -9.95
CA VAL A 177 -10.35 -16.64 -9.25
C VAL A 177 -9.44 -15.47 -8.91
N LEU A 178 -9.72 -14.30 -9.48
CA LEU A 178 -8.89 -13.10 -9.36
C LEU A 178 -9.49 -12.06 -8.41
N THR A 179 -10.29 -12.49 -7.44
CA THR A 179 -10.81 -11.58 -6.42
C THR A 179 -9.70 -11.20 -5.43
N GLY A 180 -9.77 -9.95 -4.96
CA GLY A 180 -8.85 -9.42 -3.96
C GLY A 180 -8.93 -10.15 -2.63
N GLU A 181 -7.97 -9.90 -1.74
CA GLU A 181 -7.93 -10.52 -0.42
C GLU A 181 -9.17 -10.20 0.43
N HIS A 182 -9.81 -11.26 0.93
CA HIS A 182 -10.98 -11.17 1.79
C HIS A 182 -10.61 -10.44 3.09
N GLY A 183 -11.30 -9.32 3.36
CA GLY A 183 -11.02 -8.48 4.52
C GLY A 183 -9.67 -7.76 4.46
N SER A 184 -9.09 -7.60 3.26
CA SER A 184 -7.82 -6.91 3.04
C SER A 184 -7.77 -5.51 3.66
N THR A 185 -8.85 -4.75 3.54
CA THR A 185 -9.01 -3.40 4.10
C THR A 185 -8.90 -3.42 5.62
N ALA A 186 -9.64 -4.31 6.27
CA ALA A 186 -9.55 -4.53 7.70
C ALA A 186 -8.16 -5.04 8.13
N ARG A 187 -7.45 -5.81 7.28
CA ARG A 187 -6.06 -6.20 7.55
C ARG A 187 -5.11 -5.01 7.46
N ILE A 188 -5.23 -4.17 6.44
CA ILE A 188 -4.46 -2.93 6.31
C ILE A 188 -4.64 -2.08 7.56
N GLU A 189 -5.88 -1.82 7.97
CA GLU A 189 -6.16 -1.00 9.15
C GLU A 189 -5.58 -1.59 10.44
N ARG A 190 -5.72 -2.91 10.64
CA ARG A 190 -5.15 -3.59 11.80
C ARG A 190 -3.63 -3.56 11.83
N TRP A 191 -2.98 -3.78 10.68
CA TRP A 191 -1.52 -3.81 10.59
C TRP A 191 -0.93 -2.42 10.75
N VAL A 192 -1.50 -1.42 10.07
CA VAL A 192 -1.08 -0.03 10.18
C VAL A 192 -1.44 0.58 11.55
N GLY A 193 -2.48 0.07 12.20
CA GLY A 193 -2.98 0.58 13.48
C GLY A 193 -3.78 1.87 13.36
N GLN A 194 -4.25 2.20 12.15
CA GLN A 194 -5.06 3.38 11.83
C GLN A 194 -6.17 3.00 10.86
N ARG A 195 -7.24 3.79 10.82
CA ARG A 195 -8.37 3.57 9.90
C ARG A 195 -8.14 4.27 8.57
N LEU A 196 -8.61 3.64 7.50
CA LEU A 196 -8.64 4.27 6.18
C LEU A 196 -9.66 5.41 6.20
N GLU A 197 -9.19 6.62 5.92
CA GLU A 197 -10.04 7.81 5.90
C GLU A 197 -10.38 8.19 4.47
N TYR A 198 -11.65 8.54 4.24
CA TYR A 198 -12.10 9.04 2.95
C TYR A 198 -11.47 10.40 2.65
N THR A 199 -10.75 10.47 1.54
CA THR A 199 -9.95 11.63 1.16
C THR A 199 -10.59 12.47 0.05
N GLY A 200 -11.47 11.85 -0.74
CA GLY A 200 -12.19 12.50 -1.84
C GLY A 200 -12.44 11.58 -3.03
N GLN A 201 -12.83 12.17 -4.16
CA GLN A 201 -13.09 11.46 -5.41
C GLN A 201 -12.15 11.92 -6.51
N GLY A 202 -11.76 10.97 -7.37
CA GLY A 202 -10.91 11.21 -8.52
C GLY A 202 -9.62 11.96 -8.20
N ARG A 203 -9.14 12.71 -9.18
CA ARG A 203 -7.91 13.51 -9.10
C ARG A 203 -7.84 14.51 -7.93
N HIS A 204 -8.98 14.93 -7.38
CA HIS A 204 -9.03 15.99 -6.36
C HIS A 204 -8.55 15.54 -4.98
N ALA A 205 -8.48 14.24 -4.71
CA ALA A 205 -7.97 13.72 -3.43
C ALA A 205 -6.44 13.83 -3.30
N TYR A 206 -5.71 13.70 -4.42
CA TYR A 206 -4.25 13.54 -4.41
C TYR A 206 -3.45 14.75 -3.94
N PRO A 207 -3.81 16.00 -4.28
CA PRO A 207 -3.08 17.18 -3.78
C PRO A 207 -3.04 17.24 -2.24
N MET A 208 -4.10 16.81 -1.56
CA MET A 208 -4.14 16.77 -0.09
C MET A 208 -3.18 15.70 0.46
N ILE A 209 -3.15 14.51 -0.15
CA ILE A 209 -2.24 13.42 0.24
C ILE A 209 -0.79 13.84 0.04
N ALA A 210 -0.46 14.37 -1.14
CA ALA A 210 0.88 14.83 -1.47
C ALA A 210 1.35 15.93 -0.50
N ARG A 211 0.49 16.92 -0.23
CA ARG A 211 0.80 18.00 0.72
C ARG A 211 1.12 17.46 2.12
N ARG A 212 0.29 16.56 2.67
CA ARG A 212 0.52 16.00 4.01
C ARG A 212 1.80 15.15 4.08
N LEU A 213 2.10 14.38 3.03
CA LEU A 213 3.36 13.66 2.93
C LEU A 213 4.57 14.60 2.87
N MET A 214 4.48 15.69 2.10
CA MET A 214 5.51 16.73 2.04
C MET A 214 5.73 17.38 3.41
N GLU A 215 4.66 17.79 4.09
CA GLU A 215 4.71 18.39 5.44
C GLU A 215 5.27 17.42 6.49
N ALA A 216 5.01 16.12 6.36
CA ALA A 216 5.54 15.09 7.25
C ALA A 216 7.03 14.77 7.01
N GLY A 217 7.58 15.21 5.88
CA GLY A 217 9.00 15.06 5.55
C GLY A 217 9.40 13.64 5.14
N HIS A 218 10.70 13.46 4.88
CA HIS A 218 11.26 12.18 4.43
C HIS A 218 10.86 11.04 5.36
N GLY A 219 10.60 9.86 4.79
CA GLY A 219 10.19 8.65 5.50
C GLY A 219 8.69 8.58 5.79
N ALA A 220 7.95 9.67 5.61
CA ALA A 220 6.49 9.65 5.61
C ALA A 220 5.96 8.73 4.50
N SER A 221 4.84 8.08 4.77
CA SER A 221 4.25 7.10 3.86
C SER A 221 2.74 7.10 3.96
N ALA A 222 2.09 6.61 2.91
CA ALA A 222 0.65 6.42 2.86
C ALA A 222 0.32 5.05 2.27
N VAL A 223 -0.72 4.43 2.81
CA VAL A 223 -1.45 3.35 2.13
C VAL A 223 -2.72 3.95 1.57
N ILE A 224 -2.94 3.74 0.28
CA ILE A 224 -4.07 4.31 -0.46
C ILE A 224 -4.88 3.16 -1.02
N VAL A 225 -6.20 3.22 -0.82
CA VAL A 225 -7.18 2.33 -1.43
C VAL A 225 -8.09 3.17 -2.31
N VAL A 226 -8.14 2.83 -3.60
CA VAL A 226 -9.03 3.48 -4.55
C VAL A 226 -10.15 2.56 -4.97
N ARG A 227 -11.26 3.15 -5.43
CA ARG A 227 -12.41 2.45 -5.97
C ARG A 227 -12.67 2.86 -7.41
N TRP A 228 -12.95 1.89 -8.26
CA TRP A 228 -13.24 2.16 -9.66
C TRP A 228 -14.74 2.41 -9.89
N PRO A 229 -15.10 3.19 -10.93
CA PRO A 229 -16.49 3.34 -11.34
C PRO A 229 -17.17 2.02 -11.70
N GLY A 230 -16.41 1.11 -12.32
CA GLY A 230 -16.91 -0.21 -12.76
C GLY A 230 -17.03 -1.24 -11.64
N GLY A 231 -16.62 -0.94 -10.40
CA GLY A 231 -16.52 -1.93 -9.33
C GLY A 231 -15.08 -2.34 -9.04
N GLY A 232 -14.89 -3.00 -7.89
CA GLY A 232 -13.56 -3.35 -7.40
C GLY A 232 -12.78 -2.18 -6.77
N SER A 233 -11.61 -2.52 -6.27
CA SER A 233 -10.70 -1.60 -5.58
C SER A 233 -9.25 -1.97 -5.83
N HIS A 234 -8.35 -1.01 -5.66
CA HIS A 234 -6.92 -1.24 -5.76
C HIS A 234 -6.18 -0.58 -4.59
N ALA A 235 -5.13 -1.23 -4.10
CA ALA A 235 -4.32 -0.75 -2.98
C ALA A 235 -2.88 -0.51 -3.43
N TYR A 236 -2.32 0.64 -3.04
CA TYR A 236 -0.97 1.06 -3.42
C TYR A 236 -0.45 2.11 -2.43
N ASN A 237 0.73 2.67 -2.66
CA ASN A 237 1.37 3.58 -1.70
C ASN A 237 1.75 4.92 -2.30
N ALA A 238 2.01 5.86 -1.40
CA ALA A 238 2.81 7.04 -1.70
C ALA A 238 3.80 7.25 -0.55
N VAL A 239 5.01 7.71 -0.85
CA VAL A 239 6.07 7.96 0.14
C VAL A 239 6.71 9.31 -0.09
N ASN A 240 7.25 9.91 0.97
CA ASN A 240 8.15 11.05 0.86
C ASN A 240 9.61 10.57 0.89
N ALA A 241 10.25 10.56 -0.28
CA ALA A 241 11.66 10.27 -0.45
C ALA A 241 12.42 11.59 -0.61
N GLU A 242 13.21 11.96 0.41
CA GLU A 242 14.07 13.15 0.40
C GLU A 242 13.38 14.48 0.00
N GLY A 243 12.11 14.65 0.36
CA GLY A 243 11.36 15.86 0.02
C GLY A 243 10.59 15.78 -1.29
N GLU A 244 10.45 14.59 -1.88
CA GLU A 244 9.64 14.35 -3.06
C GLU A 244 8.61 13.24 -2.81
N VAL A 245 7.38 13.45 -3.26
CA VAL A 245 6.32 12.43 -3.14
C VAL A 245 6.38 11.48 -4.32
N ILE A 246 6.65 10.21 -4.05
CA ILE A 246 6.66 9.14 -5.03
C ILE A 246 5.48 8.21 -4.79
N TRP A 247 4.69 7.99 -5.84
CA TRP A 247 3.57 7.05 -5.86
C TRP A 247 4.09 5.68 -6.31
N ILE A 248 3.78 4.64 -5.55
CA ILE A 248 4.31 3.30 -5.74
C ILE A 248 3.15 2.33 -5.91
N ASP A 249 3.10 1.69 -7.08
CA ASP A 249 2.28 0.51 -7.32
C ASP A 249 3.19 -0.70 -7.50
N ALA A 250 3.50 -1.34 -6.37
CA ALA A 250 4.35 -2.51 -6.34
C ALA A 250 3.69 -3.76 -6.95
N GLN A 251 2.36 -3.82 -7.05
CA GLN A 251 1.70 -4.94 -7.76
C GLN A 251 2.09 -4.94 -9.24
N ARG A 252 2.18 -3.74 -9.83
CA ARG A 252 2.62 -3.51 -11.22
C ARG A 252 4.13 -3.30 -11.36
N GLY A 253 4.89 -3.26 -10.26
CA GLY A 253 6.31 -2.90 -10.26
C GLY A 253 6.57 -1.48 -10.79
N HIS A 254 5.64 -0.57 -10.57
CA HIS A 254 5.63 0.78 -11.14
C HIS A 254 5.76 1.86 -10.06
N MET A 255 6.48 2.93 -10.37
CA MET A 255 6.54 4.14 -9.55
C MET A 255 6.39 5.38 -10.43
N SER A 256 5.90 6.47 -9.86
CA SER A 256 5.61 7.70 -10.57
C SER A 256 5.71 8.91 -9.63
N VAL A 257 6.06 10.07 -10.19
CA VAL A 257 5.98 11.36 -9.49
C VAL A 257 4.56 11.95 -9.50
N GLU A 258 3.69 11.41 -10.36
CA GLU A 258 2.26 11.74 -10.43
C GLU A 258 1.38 10.56 -10.00
N PRO A 259 0.21 10.83 -9.38
CA PRO A 259 -0.70 9.76 -8.97
C PRO A 259 -1.24 8.98 -10.18
N PRO A 260 -1.08 7.65 -10.22
CA PRO A 260 -1.36 6.86 -11.43
C PRO A 260 -2.87 6.69 -11.75
N TYR A 261 -3.77 7.03 -10.83
CA TYR A 261 -5.18 6.62 -10.87
C TYR A 261 -6.17 7.79 -10.74
N LEU A 262 -6.35 8.56 -11.81
CA LEU A 262 -7.14 9.81 -11.75
C LEU A 262 -8.67 9.62 -11.83
N THR A 263 -9.12 8.50 -12.39
CA THR A 263 -10.54 8.21 -12.66
C THR A 263 -11.09 7.17 -11.67
N VAL A 264 -11.32 7.61 -10.43
CA VAL A 264 -11.77 6.78 -9.30
C VAL A 264 -12.98 7.40 -8.61
N THR A 265 -13.90 6.57 -8.12
CA THR A 265 -15.12 7.02 -7.41
C THR A 265 -14.89 7.32 -5.94
N GLY A 266 -13.75 6.87 -5.39
CA GLY A 266 -13.35 7.17 -4.03
C GLY A 266 -11.87 6.87 -3.81
N VAL A 267 -11.23 7.73 -3.02
CA VAL A 267 -9.87 7.58 -2.52
C VAL A 267 -9.94 7.54 -1.01
N PHE A 268 -9.35 6.51 -0.43
CA PHE A 268 -9.21 6.32 1.00
C PHE A 268 -7.74 6.16 1.33
N CYS A 269 -7.27 6.75 2.41
CA CYS A 269 -5.87 6.59 2.78
C CYS A 269 -5.65 6.59 4.29
N VAL A 270 -4.54 5.99 4.69
CA VAL A 270 -3.85 6.32 5.94
C VAL A 270 -2.57 7.04 5.56
N ILE A 271 -2.29 8.18 6.18
CA ILE A 271 -1.03 8.91 6.01
C ILE A 271 -0.29 8.91 7.34
N LEU A 272 0.97 8.51 7.30
CA LEU A 272 1.84 8.37 8.47
C LEU A 272 3.10 9.20 8.29
N ASP A 273 3.58 9.80 9.37
CA ASP A 273 4.98 10.22 9.43
C ASP A 273 5.92 9.00 9.51
N ARG A 274 7.23 9.25 9.41
CA ARG A 274 8.27 8.21 9.54
C ARG A 274 8.22 7.43 10.86
N GLN A 275 7.43 7.90 11.82
CA GLN A 275 7.30 7.36 13.16
C GLN A 275 5.97 6.60 13.36
N GLY A 276 5.20 6.41 12.29
CA GLY A 276 3.92 5.70 12.31
C GLY A 276 2.79 6.49 12.96
N ARG A 277 2.92 7.81 13.09
CA ARG A 277 1.87 8.67 13.64
C ARG A 277 1.02 9.24 12.51
N PRO A 278 -0.31 9.32 12.67
CA PRO A 278 -1.19 9.84 11.63
C PRO A 278 -0.93 11.33 11.34
N ARG A 279 -1.22 11.75 10.09
CA ARG A 279 -1.03 13.11 9.57
C ARG A 279 -2.23 13.61 8.77
#